data_AF-A0A523GHZ7-F1
#
_entry.id   AF-A0A523GHZ7-F1
#
_cell.length_a   1.000
_cell.length_b   1.000
_cell.length_c   1.000
_cell.angle_alpha   90.00
_cell.angle_beta   90.00
_cell.angle_gamma   90.00
#
_symmetry.space_group_name_H-M   'P 1'
#
loop_
_entity.id
_entity.type
_entity.pdbx_description
1 polymer ?
#
loop_
_entity_poly.entity_id
_entity_poly.type
_entity_poly.pdbx_seq_one_letter_code
_entity_poly.pdbx_strand_id
1 'polypeptide(L)' 'MQESGIGDIDKLVDQLLRDEDYLLAKELKHKIDELNHLFIQAERQHLDVELKTSKMDVPSGGTVNWLELRILKEL' A
#
# COMPACT_ATOMS: atom_id res chain seq x y z
N MET A 1 -38.82 23.98 10.13
CA MET A 1 -37.39 24.16 9.83
C MET A 1 -36.66 22.90 10.30
N GLN A 2 -36.40 21.98 9.39
CA GLN A 2 -35.62 20.77 9.64
C GLN A 2 -34.78 20.51 8.39
N GLU A 3 -33.53 20.96 8.39
CA GLU A 3 -32.49 20.59 7.42
C GLU A 3 -31.14 20.40 8.16
N SER A 4 -31.17 19.96 9.41
CA SER A 4 -29.97 19.87 10.27
C SER A 4 -29.34 18.48 10.30
N GLY A 5 -29.86 17.49 9.55
CA GLY A 5 -29.45 16.09 9.69
C GLY A 5 -28.50 15.57 8.60
N ILE A 6 -28.56 16.12 7.38
CA ILE A 6 -27.86 15.55 6.22
C ILE A 6 -26.43 16.10 6.11
N GLY A 7 -26.23 17.41 6.30
CA GLY A 7 -24.90 18.04 6.16
C GLY A 7 -23.89 17.69 7.26
N ASP A 8 -24.34 17.14 8.39
CA ASP A 8 -23.45 16.68 9.47
C ASP A 8 -22.95 15.24 9.24
N ILE A 9 -23.73 14.43 8.52
CA ILE A 9 -23.33 13.08 8.11
C ILE A 9 -22.28 13.17 7.00
N ASP A 10 -22.47 14.04 6.01
CA ASP A 10 -21.51 14.22 4.91
C ASP A 10 -20.13 14.64 5.44
N LYS A 11 -20.09 15.56 6.41
CA LYS A 11 -18.84 15.97 7.07
C LYS A 11 -18.18 14.85 7.87
N LEU A 12 -18.98 14.01 8.52
CA LEU A 12 -18.47 12.86 9.27
C LEU A 12 -17.87 11.82 8.32
N VAL A 13 -18.54 11.56 7.18
CA VAL A 13 -18.05 10.65 6.14
C VAL A 13 -16.75 11.18 5.53
N ASP A 14 -16.67 12.48 5.22
CA ASP A 14 -15.44 13.11 4.71
C ASP A 14 -14.28 13.03 5.69
N GLN A 15 -14.54 13.17 7.00
CA GLN A 15 -13.52 13.02 8.03
C GLN A 15 -13.05 11.57 8.14
N LEU A 16 -13.98 10.60 8.15
CA LEU A 16 -13.65 9.18 8.21
C LEU A 16 -12.87 8.72 6.97
N LEU A 17 -13.23 9.19 5.77
CA LEU A 17 -12.49 8.89 4.54
C LEU A 17 -11.06 9.45 4.58
N ARG A 18 -10.88 10.67 5.08
CA ARG A 18 -9.53 11.27 5.24
C ARG A 18 -8.70 10.52 6.28
N ASP A 19 -9.32 10.08 7.37
CA ASP A 19 -8.64 9.31 8.39
C ASP A 19 -8.23 7.94 7.86
N GLU A 20 -9.09 7.28 7.07
CA GLU A 20 -8.78 6.02 6.38
C GLU A 20 -7.62 6.19 5.39
N ASP A 21 -7.66 7.23 4.55
CA ASP A 21 -6.58 7.57 3.61
C ASP A 21 -5.26 7.84 4.35
N TYR A 22 -5.31 8.56 5.47
CA TYR A 22 -4.14 8.85 6.29
C TYR A 22 -3.56 7.59 6.95
N LEU A 23 -4.42 6.73 7.50
CA LEU A 23 -4.01 5.45 8.09
C LEU A 23 -3.37 4.55 7.04
N LEU A 24 -3.96 4.45 5.85
CA LEU A 24 -3.41 3.70 4.73
C LEU A 24 -2.04 4.25 4.31
N ALA A 25 -1.90 5.57 4.17
CA ALA A 25 -0.62 6.20 3.83
C ALA A 25 0.46 5.91 4.89
N LYS A 26 0.09 5.93 6.18
CA LYS A 26 0.99 5.60 7.27
C LYS A 26 1.44 4.14 7.23
N GLU A 27 0.52 3.22 6.94
CA GLU A 27 0.84 1.80 6.80
C GLU A 27 1.74 1.52 5.59
N LEU A 28 1.44 2.12 4.44
CA LEU A 28 2.28 2.04 3.24
C LEU A 28 3.70 2.54 3.51
N LYS A 29 3.84 3.68 4.19
CA LYS A 29 5.15 4.19 4.60
C LYS A 29 5.91 3.19 5.47
N HIS A 30 5.24 2.61 6.46
CA HIS A 30 5.86 1.60 7.33
C HIS A 30 6.33 0.37 6.55
N LYS A 31 5.52 -0.12 5.61
CA LYS A 31 5.89 -1.26 4.75
C LYS A 31 7.05 -0.94 3.81
N ILE A 32 7.13 0.28 3.29
CA ILE A 32 8.28 0.74 2.50
C ILE A 32 9.55 0.77 3.34
N ASP A 33 9.49 1.24 4.58
CA ASP A 33 10.63 1.23 5.49
C ASP A 33 11.11 -0.21 5.79
N GLU A 34 10.18 -1.15 6.01
CA GLU A 34 10.50 -2.58 6.15
C GLU A 34 11.19 -3.14 4.89
N LEU A 35 10.66 -2.86 3.70
CA LEU A 35 11.26 -3.29 2.43
C LEU A 35 12.67 -2.73 2.26
N ASN A 36 12.88 -1.44 2.57
CA ASN A 36 14.20 -0.82 2.50
C ASN A 36 15.22 -1.51 3.42
N HIS A 37 14.82 -1.89 4.63
CA HIS A 37 15.69 -2.66 5.52
C HIS A 37 16.08 -4.02 4.92
N LEU A 38 15.16 -4.69 4.24
CA LEU A 38 15.45 -5.95 3.55
C LEU A 38 16.40 -5.74 2.35
N PHE A 39 16.24 -4.67 1.57
CA PHE A 39 17.18 -4.34 0.49
C PHE A 39 18.60 -4.12 1.00
N ILE A 40 18.75 -3.38 2.09
CA ILE A 40 20.08 -3.17 2.71
C ILE A 40 20.68 -4.51 3.16
N GLN A 41 19.88 -5.45 3.67
CA GLN A 41 20.35 -6.78 4.04
C GLN A 41 20.70 -7.65 2.83
N ALA A 42 19.97 -7.53 1.74
CA ALA A 42 20.23 -8.24 0.48
C ALA A 42 21.52 -7.74 -0.18
N GLU A 43 21.74 -6.42 -0.20
CA GLU A 43 22.98 -5.79 -0.69
C GLU A 43 24.21 -6.29 0.08
N ARG A 44 24.11 -6.38 1.42
CA ARG A 44 25.19 -6.94 2.27
C ARG A 44 25.51 -8.40 1.96
N GLN A 45 24.60 -9.12 1.32
CA GLN A 45 24.76 -10.51 0.88
C GLN A 45 25.09 -10.61 -0.61
N HIS A 46 25.36 -9.49 -1.28
CA HIS A 46 25.62 -9.42 -2.72
C HIS A 46 24.49 -10.05 -3.56
N LEU A 47 23.24 -9.89 -3.12
CA LEU A 47 22.06 -10.31 -3.85
C LEU A 47 21.56 -9.15 -4.70
N ASP A 48 21.29 -9.41 -5.98
CA ASP A 48 20.58 -8.48 -6.83
C ASP A 48 19.08 -8.73 -6.70
N VAL A 49 18.29 -7.68 -6.50
CA VAL A 49 16.86 -7.79 -6.18
C VAL A 49 16.06 -6.87 -7.08
N GLU A 50 15.19 -7.46 -7.91
CA GLU A 50 14.26 -6.72 -8.75
C GLU A 50 12.85 -6.69 -8.13
N LEU A 51 12.24 -5.51 -8.13
CA LEU A 51 10.81 -5.33 -7.86
C LEU A 51 10.07 -4.97 -9.14
N LYS A 52 8.93 -5.63 -9.37
CA LYS A 52 8.02 -5.27 -10.46
C LYS A 52 6.60 -5.22 -9.94
N THR A 53 5.86 -4.18 -10.30
CA THR A 53 4.43 -4.15 -10.09
C THR A 53 3.72 -4.71 -11.31
N SER A 54 2.83 -5.68 -11.11
CA SER A 54 1.99 -6.26 -12.15
C SER A 54 0.52 -6.09 -11.76
N LYS A 55 -0.38 -6.17 -12.74
CA LYS A 55 -1.82 -6.23 -12.46
C LYS A 55 -2.23 -7.69 -12.44
N MET A 56 -2.91 -8.11 -11.36
CA MET A 56 -3.40 -9.47 -11.20
C MET A 56 -4.91 -9.44 -10.98
N ASP A 57 -5.62 -10.30 -11.70
CA ASP A 57 -7.04 -10.54 -11.45
C ASP A 57 -7.19 -11.49 -10.27
N VAL A 58 -7.91 -11.05 -9.23
CA VAL A 58 -8.19 -11.86 -8.04
C VAL A 58 -9.53 -12.58 -8.18
N PRO A 59 -9.69 -13.77 -7.58
CA PRO A 59 -10.91 -14.58 -7.71
C PRO A 59 -12.21 -13.88 -7.27
N SER A 60 -12.10 -12.82 -6.46
CA SER A 60 -13.23 -11.98 -6.03
C SER A 60 -13.76 -11.04 -7.13
N GLY A 61 -13.18 -11.06 -8.34
CA GLY A 61 -13.67 -10.29 -9.49
C GLY A 61 -13.09 -8.89 -9.63
N GLY A 62 -11.92 -8.63 -9.05
CA GLY A 62 -11.21 -7.36 -9.16
C GLY A 62 -9.80 -7.51 -9.74
N THR A 63 -9.25 -6.43 -10.27
CA THR A 63 -7.84 -6.34 -10.65
C THR A 63 -7.09 -5.56 -9.59
N VAL A 64 -6.05 -6.14 -9.00
CA VAL A 64 -5.19 -5.49 -8.00
C VAL A 64 -3.80 -5.24 -8.57
N ASN A 65 -3.10 -4.22 -8.06
CA ASN A 65 -1.67 -4.09 -8.29
C ASN A 65 -0.95 -5.05 -7.34
N TRP A 66 -0.13 -5.94 -7.89
CA TRP A 66 0.63 -6.95 -7.18
C TRP A 66 2.13 -6.64 -7.25
N LEU A 67 2.85 -6.77 -6.15
CA LEU A 67 4.30 -6.57 -6.10
C LEU A 67 5.00 -7.92 -6.24
N GLU A 68 5.75 -8.10 -7.33
CA GLU A 68 6.62 -9.24 -7.57
C GLU A 68 8.05 -8.92 -7.11
N LEU A 69 8.64 -9.84 -6.35
CA LEU A 69 10.04 -9.82 -5.92
C LEU A 69 10.81 -10.91 -6.67
N ARG A 70 11.94 -10.57 -7.29
CA ARG A 70 12.87 -11.54 -7.88
C ARG A 70 14.26 -11.33 -7.29
N ILE A 71 14.84 -12.40 -6.74
CA ILE A 71 16.21 -12.40 -6.22
C ILE A 71 17.09 -13.08 -7.27
N LEU A 72 18.02 -12.31 -7.84
CA LEU A 72 19.02 -12.75 -8.79
C LEU A 72 20.31 -13.01 -8.01
N LYS A 73 20.83 -14.24 -8.11
CA LYS A 73 22.13 -14.57 -7.56
C LYS A 73 23.16 -14.33 -8.66
N GLU A 74 24.15 -13.47 -8.42
CA GLU A 74 25.34 -13.43 -9.28
C GLU A 74 25.99 -14.83 -9.27
N LEU A 75 26.13 -15.42 -10.46
CA LEU A 75 26.74 -16.75 -10.67
C LEU A 75 28.27 -16.63 -10.72
#